data_AF-A0AA43HDT5-F1
#
_entry.id   AF-A0AA43HDT5-F1
#
_cell.length_a   1.000
_cell.length_b   1.000
_cell.length_c   1.000
_cell.angle_alpha   90.00
_cell.angle_beta   90.00
_cell.angle_gamma   90.00
#
_symmetry.space_group_name_H-M   'P 1'
#
loop_
_entity.id
_entity.type
_entity.pdbx_description
1 polymer ?
#
loop_
_entity_poly.entity_id
_entity_poly.type
_entity_poly.pdbx_seq_one_letter_code
_entity_poly.pdbx_strand_id
1 'polypeptide(L)'
;MSRIKEFYKKYFSWINAYWLITIVFLALTLTAGDSSLYMRYQYDEKIRSLEKEIKGYQEEIKENREKLNALQTDREGLERFAREEYFMKKANEDLFIIKEK
;
A
#
# COMPACT_ATOMS: atom_id res chain seq x y z
N MET A 1 41.01 -27.30 11.60
CA MET A 1 41.02 -27.60 10.14
C MET A 1 40.54 -29.02 9.77
N SER A 2 40.47 -30.01 10.69
CA SER A 2 40.02 -31.38 10.33
C SER A 2 38.50 -31.52 10.16
N ARG A 3 37.69 -30.80 10.97
CA ARG A 3 36.22 -30.89 10.92
C ARG A 3 35.60 -30.54 9.57
N ILE A 4 36.17 -29.55 8.87
CA ILE A 4 35.73 -29.16 7.53
C ILE A 4 36.05 -30.29 6.54
N LYS A 5 37.26 -30.86 6.60
CA LYS A 5 37.66 -31.98 5.73
C LYS A 5 36.79 -33.22 5.92
N GLU A 6 36.40 -33.52 7.17
CA GLU A 6 35.47 -34.62 7.48
C GLU A 6 34.06 -34.37 6.97
N PHE A 7 33.55 -33.13 7.10
CA PHE A 7 32.25 -32.73 6.56
C PHE A 7 32.22 -32.86 5.03
N TYR A 8 33.25 -32.37 4.34
CA TYR A 8 33.39 -32.54 2.89
C TYR A 8 33.50 -34.02 2.52
N LYS A 9 34.32 -34.83 3.18
CA LYS A 9 34.41 -36.26 2.84
C LYS A 9 33.09 -37.02 3.07
N LYS A 10 32.28 -36.61 4.06
CA LYS A 10 31.00 -37.24 4.38
C LYS A 10 29.88 -36.88 3.40
N TYR A 11 29.79 -35.62 2.98
CA TYR A 11 28.70 -35.15 2.09
C TYR A 11 29.11 -35.04 0.61
N PHE A 12 30.39 -34.80 0.33
CA PHE A 12 30.91 -34.44 -0.99
C PHE A 12 31.64 -35.59 -1.71
N SER A 13 31.93 -36.71 -1.04
CA SER A 13 32.70 -37.83 -1.64
C SER A 13 31.96 -38.60 -2.74
N TRP A 14 30.65 -38.39 -2.93
CA TRP A 14 29.85 -39.02 -3.98
C TRP A 14 29.34 -38.02 -5.05
N ILE A 15 29.72 -36.75 -4.92
CA ILE A 15 29.29 -35.69 -5.82
C ILE A 15 30.31 -35.58 -6.95
N ASN A 16 29.91 -35.95 -8.17
CA ASN A 16 30.71 -35.74 -9.37
C ASN A 16 31.02 -34.24 -9.55
N ALA A 17 32.24 -33.90 -9.98
CA ALA A 17 32.66 -32.51 -10.21
C ALA A 17 31.68 -31.74 -11.14
N TYR A 18 31.05 -32.44 -12.08
CA TYR A 18 30.00 -31.91 -12.95
C TYR A 18 28.79 -31.40 -12.17
N TRP A 19 28.33 -32.10 -11.12
CA TRP A 19 27.21 -31.65 -10.30
C TRP A 19 27.52 -30.39 -9.49
N LEU A 20 28.76 -30.26 -8.99
CA LEU A 20 29.16 -29.04 -8.29
C LEU A 20 29.16 -27.84 -9.26
N ILE A 21 29.70 -28.01 -10.46
CA ILE A 21 29.69 -26.96 -11.49
C ILE A 21 28.26 -26.58 -11.88
N THR A 22 27.37 -27.56 -12.05
CA THR A 22 25.95 -27.31 -12.35
C THR A 22 25.24 -26.57 -11.22
N ILE A 23 25.49 -26.92 -9.95
CA ILE A 23 24.89 -26.23 -8.80
C ILE A 23 25.39 -24.79 -8.70
N VAL A 24 26.69 -24.55 -8.94
CA VAL A 24 27.26 -23.19 -8.95
C VAL A 24 26.71 -22.38 -10.12
N PHE A 25 26.58 -22.98 -11.30
CA PHE A 25 25.97 -22.33 -12.47
C PHE A 25 24.49 -21.98 -12.24
N LEU A 26 23.71 -22.88 -11.64
CA LEU A 26 22.32 -22.62 -11.27
C LEU A 26 22.23 -21.54 -10.19
N ALA A 27 23.07 -21.58 -9.17
CA ALA A 27 23.10 -20.54 -8.13
C ALA A 27 23.44 -19.16 -8.74
N LEU A 28 24.41 -19.08 -9.65
CA LEU A 28 24.75 -17.84 -10.34
C LEU A 28 23.62 -17.34 -11.24
N THR A 29 22.99 -18.21 -12.04
CA THR A 29 21.91 -17.78 -12.94
C THR A 29 20.63 -17.39 -12.18
N LEU A 30 20.33 -18.07 -11.06
CA LEU A 30 19.19 -17.74 -10.20
C LEU A 30 19.39 -16.47 -9.36
N THR A 31 20.64 -16.10 -9.05
CA THR A 31 20.95 -14.90 -8.25
C THR A 31 21.33 -13.68 -9.10
N ALA A 32 21.98 -13.89 -10.25
CA ALA A 32 22.40 -12.82 -11.15
C ALA A 32 21.34 -12.44 -12.19
N GLY A 33 20.26 -13.20 -12.32
CA GLY A 33 19.13 -12.84 -13.17
C GLY A 33 18.16 -11.89 -12.46
N ASP A 34 17.75 -10.82 -13.13
CA ASP A 34 16.70 -9.88 -12.68
C ASP A 34 15.34 -10.58 -12.39
N SER A 35 15.19 -11.84 -12.79
CA SER A 35 14.03 -12.69 -12.54
C SER A 35 14.00 -13.27 -11.12
N SER A 36 14.37 -12.50 -10.09
CA SER A 36 14.17 -12.96 -8.73
C SER A 36 12.67 -13.03 -8.43
N LEU A 37 12.19 -14.22 -8.05
CA LEU A 37 10.81 -14.43 -7.60
C LEU A 37 10.44 -13.47 -6.44
N TYR A 38 11.46 -13.05 -5.68
CA TYR A 38 11.36 -12.03 -4.64
C TYR A 38 10.91 -10.67 -5.16
N MET A 39 11.52 -10.16 -6.23
CA MET A 39 11.12 -8.87 -6.82
C MET A 39 9.70 -8.94 -7.38
N ARG A 40 9.33 -10.07 -8.00
CA ARG A 40 7.96 -10.29 -8.48
C ARG A 40 6.93 -10.23 -7.35
N TYR A 41 7.20 -10.88 -6.23
CA TYR A 41 6.33 -10.81 -5.06
C TYR A 41 6.19 -9.37 -4.52
N GLN A 42 7.29 -8.62 -4.45
CA GLN A 42 7.24 -7.21 -4.02
C GLN A 42 6.43 -6.34 -4.98
N TYR A 43 6.57 -6.55 -6.30
CA TYR A 43 5.78 -5.83 -7.28
C TYR A 43 4.29 -6.18 -7.18
N ASP A 44 3.94 -7.44 -6.96
CA ASP A 44 2.55 -7.85 -6.80
C ASP A 44 1.91 -7.24 -5.54
N GLU A 45 2.64 -7.19 -4.42
CA GLU A 45 2.22 -6.45 -3.21
C GLU A 45 2.04 -4.95 -3.51
N LYS A 46 2.99 -4.35 -4.23
CA LYS A 46 2.91 -2.93 -4.58
C LYS A 46 1.70 -2.63 -5.46
N ILE A 47 1.43 -3.47 -6.45
CA ILE A 47 0.26 -3.36 -7.34
C ILE A 47 -1.02 -3.43 -6.50
N ARG A 48 -1.17 -4.45 -5.64
CA ARG A 48 -2.34 -4.57 -4.75
C ARG A 48 -2.53 -3.35 -3.85
N SER A 49 -1.44 -2.79 -3.32
CA SER A 49 -1.52 -1.58 -2.48
C SER A 49 -2.02 -0.37 -3.26
N LEU A 50 -1.54 -0.18 -4.49
CA LEU A 50 -1.94 0.93 -5.36
C LEU A 50 -3.38 0.77 -5.82
N GLU A 51 -3.81 -0.45 -6.17
CA GLU A 51 -5.21 -0.73 -6.53
C GLU A 51 -6.16 -0.44 -5.38
N LYS A 52 -5.77 -0.77 -4.14
CA LYS A 52 -6.56 -0.47 -2.94
C LYS A 52 -6.67 1.04 -2.72
N GLU A 53 -5.57 1.77 -2.91
CA GLU A 53 -5.52 3.23 -2.78
C GLU A 53 -6.40 3.91 -3.85
N ILE A 54 -6.31 3.47 -5.12
CA ILE A 54 -7.18 3.93 -6.20
C ILE A 54 -8.65 3.72 -5.85
N LYS A 55 -9.00 2.53 -5.35
CA LYS A 55 -10.38 2.22 -4.98
C LYS A 55 -10.88 3.13 -3.84
N GLY A 56 -10.04 3.37 -2.83
CA GLY A 56 -10.35 4.30 -1.74
C GLY A 56 -10.63 5.71 -2.25
N TYR A 57 -9.74 6.26 -3.09
CA TYR A 57 -9.94 7.58 -3.67
C TYR A 57 -11.17 7.68 -4.57
N GLN A 58 -11.50 6.62 -5.32
CA GLN A 58 -12.72 6.60 -6.13
C GLN A 58 -13.98 6.70 -5.27
N GLU A 59 -14.01 6.03 -4.11
CA GLU A 59 -15.12 6.09 -3.17
C GLU A 59 -15.23 7.47 -2.52
N GLU A 60 -14.11 8.04 -2.06
CA GLU A 60 -14.05 9.41 -1.53
C GLU A 60 -14.51 10.45 -2.55
N ILE A 61 -14.08 10.33 -3.81
CA ILE A 61 -14.50 11.22 -4.90
C ILE A 61 -16.02 11.13 -5.10
N LYS A 62 -16.59 9.92 -5.06
CA LYS A 62 -18.03 9.73 -5.22
C LYS A 62 -18.80 10.41 -4.09
N GLU A 63 -18.43 10.15 -2.84
CA GLU A 63 -19.07 10.78 -1.68
C GLU A 63 -18.93 12.30 -1.71
N ASN A 64 -17.73 12.81 -1.99
CA ASN A 64 -17.48 14.24 -2.06
C ASN A 64 -18.28 14.90 -3.18
N ARG A 65 -18.44 14.23 -4.33
CA ARG A 65 -19.26 14.72 -5.44
C ARG A 65 -20.75 14.78 -5.07
N GLU A 66 -21.24 13.79 -4.34
CA GLU A 66 -22.62 13.80 -3.81
C GLU A 66 -22.81 14.96 -2.82
N LYS A 67 -21.88 15.16 -1.89
CA LYS A 67 -21.89 16.32 -0.98
C LYS A 67 -21.85 17.64 -1.73
N LEU A 68 -20.99 17.76 -2.74
CA LEU A 68 -20.86 18.97 -3.56
C LEU A 68 -22.16 19.28 -4.33
N ASN A 69 -22.80 18.26 -4.89
CA ASN A 69 -24.08 18.40 -5.56
C ASN A 69 -25.20 18.81 -4.59
N ALA A 70 -25.22 18.23 -3.38
CA ALA A 70 -26.16 18.63 -2.34
C ALA A 70 -25.98 20.10 -1.95
N LEU A 71 -24.75 20.56 -1.78
CA LEU A 71 -24.43 21.98 -1.51
C LEU A 71 -24.81 22.92 -2.66
N GLN A 72 -24.74 22.47 -3.91
CA GLN A 72 -25.07 23.30 -5.08
C GLN A 72 -26.58 23.35 -5.39
N THR A 73 -27.30 22.26 -5.12
CA THR A 73 -28.71 22.11 -5.53
C THR A 73 -29.67 22.49 -4.42
N ASP A 74 -29.31 22.24 -3.16
CA ASP A 74 -30.16 22.50 -2.01
C ASP A 74 -29.66 23.74 -1.23
N ARG A 75 -30.39 24.85 -1.43
CA ARG A 75 -30.10 26.13 -0.78
C ARG A 75 -30.32 26.08 0.74
N GLU A 76 -31.23 25.22 1.21
CA GLU A 76 -31.52 25.03 2.64
C GLU A 76 -30.43 24.14 3.29
N GLY A 77 -30.04 23.05 2.62
CA GLY A 77 -28.91 22.21 3.00
C GLY A 77 -27.58 22.98 3.04
N LEU A 78 -27.34 23.89 2.10
CA LEU A 78 -26.17 24.77 2.11
C LEU A 78 -26.17 25.73 3.31
N GLU A 79 -27.31 26.36 3.62
CA GLU A 79 -27.42 27.27 4.77
C GLU A 79 -27.21 26.51 6.08
N ARG A 80 -27.74 25.29 6.19
CA ARG A 80 -27.53 24.41 7.34
C ARG A 80 -26.06 24.01 7.51
N PHE A 81 -25.39 23.56 6.45
CA PHE A 81 -23.97 23.22 6.47
C PHE A 81 -23.09 24.42 6.87
N ALA A 82 -23.37 25.61 6.32
CA ALA A 82 -22.64 26.83 6.67
C ALA A 82 -22.83 27.23 8.15
N ARG A 83 -24.00 26.96 8.74
CA ARG A 83 -24.30 27.25 10.15
C ARG A 83 -23.74 26.19 11.11
N GLU A 84 -23.82 24.91 10.77
CA GLU A 84 -23.37 23.80 11.64
C GLU A 84 -21.85 23.63 11.65
N GLU A 85 -21.21 23.63 10.47
CA GLU A 85 -19.76 23.37 10.36
C GLU A 85 -18.92 24.64 10.48
N TYR A 86 -19.42 25.76 9.94
CA TYR A 86 -18.67 27.01 9.86
C TYR A 86 -19.20 28.14 10.75
N PHE A 87 -20.29 27.90 11.50
CA PHE A 87 -20.93 28.89 12.38
C PHE A 87 -21.21 30.24 11.70
N MET A 88 -21.52 30.22 10.39
CA MET A 88 -21.80 31.43 9.64
C MET A 88 -23.11 32.07 10.10
N LYS A 89 -23.14 33.40 10.17
CA LYS A 89 -24.32 34.21 10.53
C LYS A 89 -24.65 35.23 9.45
N LYS A 90 -25.94 35.58 9.31
CA LYS A 90 -26.35 36.73 8.49
C LYS A 90 -26.03 38.03 9.23
N ALA A 91 -25.87 39.13 8.49
CA ALA A 91 -25.51 40.43 9.08
C ALA A 91 -26.52 40.95 10.11
N ASN A 92 -27.78 40.49 10.03
CA ASN A 92 -28.89 40.82 10.92
C ASN A 92 -29.16 39.76 12.00
N GLU A 93 -28.25 38.81 12.21
CA GLU A 93 -28.39 37.75 13.23
C GLU A 93 -27.23 37.74 14.22
N ASP A 94 -27.54 37.33 15.45
CA ASP A 94 -26.57 37.08 16.52
C ASP A 94 -26.47 35.57 16.81
N LEU A 95 -25.24 35.07 16.85
CA LEU A 95 -24.93 33.64 16.97
C LEU A 95 -24.42 33.35 18.38
N PHE A 96 -25.12 32.49 19.12
CA PHE A 96 -24.79 32.13 20.50
C PHE A 96 -24.26 30.69 20.54
N ILE A 97 -23.01 30.50 20.98
CA ILE A 97 -22.40 29.18 21.17
C ILE A 97 -22.44 28.84 22.66
N ILE A 98 -23.29 27.88 23.02
CA ILE A 98 -23.41 27.39 24.39
C ILE A 98 -22.40 26.26 24.58
N LYS A 99 -21.40 26.47 25.43
CA LYS A 99 -20.50 25.41 25.88
C LYS A 99 -21.06 24.79 27.15
N GLU A 100 -21.30 23.48 27.15
CA GLU A 100 -21.53 22.75 28.40
C GLU A 100 -20.28 22.81 29.27
N LYS A 101 -20.49 22.91 30.58
CA LYS A 101 -19.49 23.27 31.58
C LYS A 101 -18.82 22.04 32.19
#